data_AF-A0ABD0NTK6-F1
#
_entry.id   AF-A0ABD0NTK6-F1
#
_cell.length_a   1.000
_cell.length_b   1.000
_cell.length_c   1.000
_cell.angle_alpha   90.00
_cell.angle_beta   90.00
_cell.angle_gamma   90.00
#
_symmetry.space_group_name_H-M   'P 1'
#
loop_
_entity.id
_entity.type
_entity.pdbx_description
1 polymer ?
#
loop_
_entity_poly.entity_id
_entity_poly.type
_entity_poly.pdbx_seq_one_letter_code
_entity_poly.pdbx_strand_id
1 'polypeptide(L)' 'CIYVNKHVNTGPNLDRQKVLQLPDHLGPARPSVVLQQAVQGCIDSAFQQKAVFTLLTEGYGGEKIS' A
#
# COMPACT_ATOMS: atom_id res chain seq x y z
N CYS A 1 -7.38 9.93 7.61
CA CYS A 1 -6.70 8.77 8.23
C CYS A 1 -7.30 7.50 7.64
N ILE A 2 -6.48 6.45 7.47
CA ILE A 2 -6.92 5.13 7.01
C ILE A 2 -6.59 4.12 8.11
N TYR A 3 -7.50 3.16 8.35
CA TYR A 3 -7.27 2.03 9.25
C TYR A 3 -7.04 0.78 8.41
N VAL A 4 -5.94 0.08 8.69
CA VAL A 4 -5.56 -1.13 7.95
C VAL A 4 -6.12 -2.34 8.64
N ASN A 5 -7.04 -3.04 7.99
CA ASN A 5 -7.54 -4.32 8.49
C ASN A 5 -6.64 -5.46 8.00
N LYS A 6 -5.68 -5.86 8.83
CA LYS A 6 -4.72 -6.94 8.53
C LYS A 6 -5.25 -8.36 8.80
N HIS A 7 -6.46 -8.49 9.33
CA HIS A 7 -7.03 -9.77 9.75
C HIS A 7 -7.95 -10.41 8.69
N VAL A 8 -8.35 -9.65 7.68
CA VAL A 8 -9.13 -10.13 6.54
C VAL A 8 -8.23 -10.72 5.46
N ASN A 9 -8.85 -11.34 4.45
CA ASN A 9 -8.12 -11.89 3.31
C ASN A 9 -7.29 -10.80 2.62
N THR A 10 -5.97 -11.03 2.49
CA THR A 10 -5.01 -10.09 1.88
C THR A 10 -5.04 -10.13 0.35
N GLY A 11 -5.83 -11.03 -0.24
CA GLY A 11 -5.92 -11.19 -1.69
C GLY A 11 -4.72 -11.94 -2.28
N PRO A 12 -4.71 -12.15 -3.61
CA PRO A 12 -3.78 -13.06 -4.26
C PRO A 12 -2.35 -12.51 -4.42
N ASN A 13 -2.19 -11.18 -4.42
CA ASN A 13 -0.91 -10.54 -4.74
C ASN A 13 -0.08 -10.12 -3.52
N LEU A 14 -0.69 -10.13 -2.33
CA LEU A 14 -0.06 -9.65 -1.10
C LEU A 14 0.31 -10.82 -0.17
N ASP A 15 1.53 -10.74 0.34
CA ASP A 15 2.06 -11.64 1.35
C ASP A 15 1.46 -11.31 2.72
N ARG A 16 0.70 -12.25 3.26
CA ARG A 16 0.05 -12.11 4.56
C ARG A 16 1.03 -11.79 5.69
N GLN A 17 2.23 -12.36 5.69
CA GLN A 17 3.22 -12.10 6.75
C GLN A 17 3.73 -10.67 6.69
N LYS A 18 3.85 -10.09 5.49
CA LYS A 18 4.25 -8.69 5.33
C LYS A 18 3.10 -7.73 5.62
N VAL A 19 1.88 -8.07 5.22
CA VAL A 19 0.68 -7.28 5.56
C VAL A 19 0.48 -7.18 7.07
N LEU A 20 0.77 -8.24 7.82
CA LEU A 20 0.70 -8.19 9.29
C LEU A 20 1.71 -7.23 9.94
N GLN A 21 2.79 -6.88 9.23
CA GLN A 21 3.80 -5.91 9.66
C GLN A 21 3.45 -4.46 9.29
N LEU A 22 2.41 -4.25 8.47
CA LEU A 22 1.96 -2.91 8.14
C LEU A 22 1.39 -2.18 9.37
N PRO A 23 1.47 -0.84 9.39
CA PRO A 23 0.88 -0.05 10.47
C PRO A 23 -0.65 -0.19 10.47
N ASP A 24 -1.23 -0.34 11.65
CA ASP A 24 -2.70 -0.42 11.83
C ASP A 24 -3.42 0.89 11.47
N HIS A 25 -2.67 2.01 11.47
CA HIS A 25 -3.19 3.35 11.18
C HIS A 25 -2.22 4.12 10.27
N LEU A 26 -2.78 4.83 9.29
CA LEU A 26 -2.05 5.77 8.44
C LEU A 26 -2.63 7.18 8.61
N GLY A 27 -1.80 8.09 9.12
CA GLY A 27 -2.15 9.48 9.44
C GLY A 27 -2.19 9.78 10.95
N PRO A 28 -2.57 11.01 11.36
CA PRO A 28 -3.13 12.08 10.52
C PRO A 28 -2.08 12.79 9.64
N ALA A 29 -2.37 12.87 8.34
CA ALA A 29 -1.57 13.60 7.34
C ALA A 29 -2.46 14.02 6.15
N ARG A 30 -1.88 14.72 5.16
CA ARG A 30 -2.60 15.10 3.93
C ARG A 30 -3.13 13.84 3.20
N PRO A 31 -4.32 13.90 2.56
CA PRO A 31 -4.89 12.74 1.88
C PRO A 31 -3.95 12.07 0.87
N SER A 32 -3.19 12.88 0.12
CA SER A 32 -2.16 12.39 -0.81
C SER A 32 -1.09 11.55 -0.11
N VAL A 33 -0.52 12.06 0.98
CA VAL A 33 0.50 11.36 1.77
C VAL A 33 -0.04 10.07 2.35
N VAL A 34 -1.25 10.09 2.92
CA VAL A 34 -1.88 8.89 3.49
C VAL A 34 -2.16 7.85 2.40
N LEU A 35 -2.58 8.29 1.21
CA LEU A 35 -2.80 7.41 0.07
C LEU A 35 -1.48 6.80 -0.44
N GLN A 36 -0.43 7.60 -0.60
CA GLN A 36 0.90 7.12 -0.99
C GLN A 36 1.43 6.08 0.00
N GLN A 37 1.31 6.32 1.30
CA GLN A 37 1.73 5.37 2.33
C GLN A 37 0.96 4.04 2.24
N ALA A 38 -0.34 4.09 1.93
CA ALA A 38 -1.13 2.90 1.72
C ALA A 38 -0.69 2.14 0.46
N VAL A 39 -0.43 2.85 -0.65
CA VAL A 39 0.07 2.25 -1.90
C VAL A 39 1.45 1.63 -1.69
N GLN A 40 2.37 2.34 -1.05
CA GLN A 40 3.71 1.83 -0.74
C GLN A 40 3.63 0.59 0.16
N GLY A 41 2.78 0.60 1.19
CA GLY A 41 2.56 -0.58 2.04
C GLY A 41 2.06 -1.80 1.26
N CYS A 42 1.20 -1.60 0.26
CA CYS A 42 0.75 -2.67 -0.64
C CYS A 42 1.88 -3.19 -1.54
N ILE A 43 2.69 -2.31 -2.12
CA ILE A 43 3.86 -2.71 -2.92
C ILE A 43 4.84 -3.49 -2.06
N ASP A 44 5.19 -2.96 -0.89
CA ASP A 44 6.17 -3.56 0.01
C ASP A 44 5.73 -4.95 0.48
N SER A 45 4.43 -5.10 0.73
CA SER A 45 3.80 -6.34 1.16
C SER A 45 3.52 -7.32 0.02
N ALA A 46 3.78 -6.99 -1.23
CA ALA A 46 3.54 -7.89 -2.35
C ALA A 46 4.52 -9.09 -2.36
N PHE A 47 4.04 -10.21 -2.94
CA PHE A 47 4.92 -11.32 -3.31
C PHE A 47 5.91 -10.92 -4.41
N GLN A 48 5.42 -10.16 -5.41
CA GLN A 48 6.20 -9.66 -6.53
C GLN A 48 6.03 -8.14 -6.65
N GLN A 49 6.81 -7.39 -5.89
CA GLN A 49 6.71 -5.93 -5.79
C GLN A 49 6.76 -5.25 -7.17
N LYS A 50 7.68 -5.67 -8.05
CA LYS A 50 7.79 -5.13 -9.42
C LYS A 50 6.52 -5.35 -10.24
N ALA A 51 5.91 -6.54 -10.15
CA ALA A 51 4.70 -6.85 -10.90
C ALA A 51 3.52 -6.00 -10.39
N VAL A 52 3.36 -5.86 -9.07
CA VAL A 52 2.32 -5.02 -8.48
C VAL A 52 2.55 -3.53 -8.78
N PHE A 53 3.81 -3.08 -8.77
CA PHE A 53 4.17 -1.72 -9.15
C PHE A 53 3.79 -1.41 -10.60
N THR A 54 3.99 -2.34 -11.54
CA THR A 54 3.58 -2.17 -12.94
C THR A 54 2.05 -2.08 -13.12
N LEU A 55 1.25 -2.60 -12.17
CA LEU A 55 -0.21 -2.43 -12.20
C LEU A 55 -0.64 -1.01 -11.84
N LEU A 56 0.25 -0.23 -11.22
CA LEU A 56 -0.03 1.16 -10.90
C LEU A 56 0.14 1.98 -12.18
N THR A 57 -0.98 2.49 -12.69
CA THR A 57 -0.96 3.46 -13.77
C THR A 57 -0.36 4.76 -13.24
N GLU A 58 0.53 5.40 -13.99
CA GLU A 58 0.99 6.77 -13.65
C GLU A 58 -0.24 7.67 -13.52
N GLY A 59 -0.59 8.03 -12.27
CA GLY A 59 -1.73 8.88 -12.00
C GLY A 59 -1.52 10.29 -12.54
N TYR A 60 -2.61 10.93 -12.96
CA TYR A 60 -2.63 12.36 -13.27
C TYR A 60 -2.25 13.16 -12.01
N GLY A 61 -0.99 13.59 -11.89
CA GLY A 61 -0.54 14.37 -10.72
C GLY A 61 0.91 14.19 -10.28
N GLY A 62 1.66 13.22 -10.83
CA GLY A 62 3.11 13.14 -10.63
C GLY A 62 3.58 12.83 -9.21
N GLU A 63 2.71 12.27 -8.36
CA GLU A 63 3.11 11.82 -7.02
C GLU A 63 3.99 10.58 -7.13
N LYS A 64 5.30 10.79 -6.91
CA LYS A 64 6.31 9.73 -6.91
C LYS A 64 6.05 8.76 -5.77
N ILE A 65 5.92 7.49 -6.13
CA ILE A 65 6.10 6.36 -5.23
C ILE A 65 7.60 6.06 -5.30
N SER A 66 8.36 6.41 -4.26
CA SER A 66 9.83 6.34 -4.23
C SER A 66 10.33 5.37 -3.17
#